data_AF-A0A257W7S5-F1
#
_entry.id   AF-A0A257W7S5-F1
#
_cell.length_a   1.000
_cell.length_b   1.000
_cell.length_c   1.000
_cell.angle_alpha   90.00
_cell.angle_beta   90.00
_cell.angle_gamma   90.00
#
_symmetry.space_group_name_H-M   'P 1'
#
loop_
_entity.id
_entity.type
_entity.pdbx_description
1 polymer ?
#
loop_
_entity_poly.entity_id
_entity_poly.type
_entity_poly.pdbx_seq_one_letter_code
_entity_poly.pdbx_strand_id
1 'polypeptide(L)'
;MTDRNCSWFSVVPSVPAVVAALVLGLWTSLGSAAEPVWSIAEFNASKGDWSRISGTTLRIEGRIASHLRGQLRFQSCSLSFHVSPELERKMLRATNLEVVGTVKREGNSWIFEATDLRPLPTDLEQFRSREAALKNPQPDDWYQLAAWARDRGEFYKDQDLINSAQVCVTRGIGMEVSRLTIDDFDGRFAVADKAQELGVPTKLVDEI
;
A
#
# COMPACT_ATOMS: atom_id res chain seq x y z
N MET A 1 -85.99 13.02 15.37
CA MET A 1 -85.16 11.84 15.70
C MET A 1 -83.83 12.37 16.22
N THR A 2 -83.74 12.77 17.50
CA THR A 2 -83.26 11.93 18.62
C THR A 2 -82.00 11.14 18.27
N ASP A 3 -80.85 11.62 18.74
CA ASP A 3 -80.06 10.99 19.81
C ASP A 3 -78.57 11.35 19.68
N ARG A 4 -78.05 12.02 20.72
CA ARG A 4 -77.04 11.54 21.68
C ARG A 4 -75.59 11.87 21.27
N ASN A 5 -74.92 12.74 22.02
CA ASN A 5 -74.24 12.44 23.30
C ASN A 5 -72.86 11.80 23.05
N CYS A 6 -71.80 12.56 23.28
CA CYS A 6 -70.78 12.26 24.29
C CYS A 6 -69.59 13.20 24.13
N SER A 7 -69.47 14.09 25.11
CA SER A 7 -68.24 14.74 25.53
C SER A 7 -67.17 13.72 25.98
N TRP A 8 -65.97 14.23 26.24
CA TRP A 8 -65.10 13.94 27.39
C TRP A 8 -63.63 13.79 26.99
N PHE A 9 -62.88 14.81 27.41
CA PHE A 9 -61.45 14.86 27.73
C PHE A 9 -60.70 13.53 27.70
N SER A 10 -59.58 13.52 26.98
CA SER A 10 -58.48 12.60 27.27
C SER A 10 -57.24 13.42 27.64
N VAL A 11 -56.96 13.33 28.93
CA VAL A 11 -55.80 13.83 29.66
C VAL A 11 -54.52 13.25 29.04
N VAL A 12 -53.52 14.11 28.82
CA VAL A 12 -52.16 13.70 28.43
C VAL A 12 -51.41 13.30 29.71
N PRO A 13 -51.00 12.03 29.91
CA PRO A 13 -50.09 11.71 30.99
C PRO A 13 -48.66 12.02 30.55
N SER A 14 -48.05 12.94 31.28
CA SER A 14 -46.60 13.20 31.31
C SER A 14 -45.86 11.94 31.77
N VAL A 15 -45.07 11.35 30.88
CA VAL A 15 -44.18 10.23 31.21
C VAL A 15 -42.90 10.79 31.87
N PRO A 16 -42.51 10.29 33.06
CA PRO A 16 -41.29 10.72 33.73
C PRO A 16 -40.04 10.09 33.10
N ALA A 17 -38.95 10.83 33.21
CA ALA A 17 -37.60 10.48 32.78
C ALA A 17 -37.16 9.09 33.28
N VAL A 18 -36.70 8.25 32.35
CA VAL A 18 -35.85 7.10 32.66
C VAL A 18 -34.49 7.37 32.05
N VAL A 19 -33.53 7.57 32.95
CA VAL A 19 -32.10 7.75 32.69
C VAL A 19 -31.55 6.47 32.05
N ALA A 20 -31.30 6.51 30.74
CA ALA A 20 -30.50 5.50 30.06
C ALA A 20 -29.02 5.93 30.10
N ALA A 21 -28.37 5.66 31.23
CA ALA A 21 -26.92 5.60 31.30
C ALA A 21 -26.49 4.23 30.78
N LEU A 22 -25.98 4.14 29.55
CA LEU A 22 -25.33 2.93 29.06
C LEU A 22 -24.23 3.25 28.06
N VAL A 23 -23.01 3.23 28.62
CA VAL A 23 -21.74 2.85 27.98
C VAL A 23 -21.44 3.57 26.67
N LEU A 24 -20.95 4.82 26.79
CA LEU A 24 -19.98 5.36 25.85
C LEU A 24 -18.74 4.45 25.92
N GLY A 25 -18.75 3.41 25.08
CA GLY A 25 -17.57 2.63 24.78
C GLY A 25 -16.53 3.57 24.21
N LEU A 26 -15.61 4.01 25.07
CA LEU A 26 -14.31 4.55 24.70
C LEU A 26 -13.59 3.51 23.85
N TRP A 27 -13.86 3.51 22.56
CA TRP A 27 -12.93 3.02 21.55
C TRP A 27 -11.98 4.16 21.24
N THR A 28 -11.21 4.59 22.24
CA THR A 28 -9.95 5.26 21.96
C THR A 28 -9.00 4.16 21.53
N SER A 29 -9.11 3.76 20.27
CA SER A 29 -8.02 3.14 19.55
C SER A 29 -6.91 4.19 19.47
N LEU A 30 -6.15 4.36 20.56
CA LEU A 30 -4.78 4.86 20.45
C LEU A 30 -3.94 3.73 19.84
N GLY A 31 -4.28 3.36 18.61
CA GLY A 31 -3.27 2.84 17.71
C GLY A 31 -2.40 4.05 17.41
N SER A 32 -1.14 4.04 17.82
CA SER A 32 -0.14 4.80 17.08
C SER A 32 -0.32 4.38 15.64
N ALA A 33 -0.92 5.25 14.81
CA ALA A 33 -0.84 5.08 13.37
C ALA A 33 0.66 5.08 13.09
N ALA A 34 1.21 3.90 12.82
CA ALA A 34 2.60 3.79 12.42
C ALA A 34 2.73 4.73 11.22
N GLU A 35 3.63 5.71 11.31
CA GLU A 35 3.85 6.66 10.22
C GLU A 35 4.01 5.89 8.92
N PRO A 36 3.26 6.25 7.85
CA PRO A 36 3.30 5.51 6.61
C PRO A 36 4.74 5.51 6.07
N VAL A 37 5.23 4.34 5.68
CA VAL A 37 6.54 4.21 5.05
C VAL A 37 6.39 4.56 3.58
N TRP A 38 7.09 5.60 3.13
CA TRP A 38 7.06 6.06 1.74
C TRP A 38 8.14 5.34 0.94
N SER A 39 7.78 4.85 -0.23
CA SER A 39 8.77 4.47 -1.23
C SER A 39 9.51 5.70 -1.76
N ILE A 40 10.72 5.50 -2.30
CA ILE A 40 11.43 6.57 -3.01
C ILE A 40 10.59 7.18 -4.15
N ALA A 41 9.76 6.38 -4.83
CA ALA A 41 8.87 6.87 -5.88
C ALA A 41 7.87 7.89 -5.34
N GLU A 42 7.17 7.56 -4.24
CA GLU A 42 6.22 8.46 -3.57
C GLU A 42 6.93 9.70 -3.01
N PHE A 43 8.10 9.51 -2.39
CA PHE A 43 8.88 10.61 -1.86
C PHE A 43 9.33 11.58 -2.96
N ASN A 44 9.75 11.08 -4.12
CA ASN A 44 10.10 11.91 -5.28
C ASN A 44 8.89 12.67 -5.83
N ALA A 45 7.70 12.04 -5.85
CA ALA A 45 6.47 12.70 -6.29
C ALA A 45 6.11 13.90 -5.38
N SER A 46 6.48 13.85 -4.09
CA SER A 46 6.25 14.95 -3.13
C SER A 46 7.24 16.11 -3.22
N LYS A 47 8.15 16.13 -4.21
CA LYS A 47 9.26 17.11 -4.27
C LYS A 47 8.83 18.58 -4.24
N GLY A 48 7.66 18.90 -4.81
CA GLY A 48 7.08 20.25 -4.76
C GLY A 48 6.73 20.71 -3.34
N ASP A 49 6.43 19.76 -2.45
CA ASP A 49 5.94 19.99 -1.09
C ASP A 49 7.02 19.81 -0.03
N TRP A 50 8.28 19.59 -0.40
CA TRP A 50 9.38 19.39 0.55
C TRP A 50 9.55 20.53 1.56
N SER A 51 9.20 21.76 1.16
CA SER A 51 9.19 22.90 2.07
C SER A 51 8.17 22.77 3.20
N ARG A 52 7.03 22.13 2.94
CA ARG A 52 5.94 21.93 3.90
C ARG A 52 6.22 20.77 4.86
N ILE A 53 6.88 19.72 4.38
CA ILE A 53 7.24 18.53 5.18
C ILE A 53 8.62 18.64 5.82
N SER A 54 9.29 19.79 5.68
CA SER A 54 10.61 20.00 6.28
C SER A 54 10.50 20.02 7.81
N GLY A 55 11.41 19.28 8.47
CA GLY A 55 11.40 19.11 9.91
C GLY A 55 10.39 18.08 10.44
N THR A 56 9.52 17.53 9.59
CA THR A 56 8.67 16.38 9.94
C THR A 56 9.48 15.10 9.85
N THR A 57 9.28 14.20 10.82
CA THR A 57 9.84 12.84 10.78
C THR A 57 9.14 12.05 9.69
N LEU A 58 9.92 11.44 8.80
CA LEU A 58 9.45 10.60 7.71
C LEU A 58 10.16 9.26 7.76
N ARG A 59 9.47 8.24 7.26
CA ARG A 59 10.00 6.89 7.04
C ARG A 59 10.04 6.65 5.54
N ILE A 60 11.23 6.41 4.99
CA ILE A 60 11.44 6.26 3.55
C ILE A 60 12.14 4.93 3.28
N GLU A 61 11.59 4.11 2.39
CA GLU A 61 12.24 2.88 1.93
C GLU A 61 12.72 2.96 0.47
N GLY A 62 13.86 2.32 0.19
CA GLY A 62 14.40 2.25 -1.17
C GLY A 62 15.59 1.33 -1.35
N ARG A 63 16.03 1.20 -2.61
CA ARG A 63 17.25 0.48 -3.00
C ARG A 63 18.48 1.36 -2.88
N ILE A 64 19.51 0.89 -2.17
CA ILE A 64 20.77 1.62 -2.02
C ILE A 64 21.47 1.67 -3.39
N ALA A 65 21.81 2.88 -3.84
CA ALA A 65 22.67 3.08 -5.01
C ALA A 65 24.15 3.10 -4.63
N SER A 66 24.47 3.82 -3.56
CA SER A 66 25.83 3.98 -3.06
C SER A 66 25.80 4.51 -1.63
N HIS A 67 26.82 4.20 -0.85
CA HIS A 67 27.06 4.86 0.43
C HIS A 67 28.56 5.18 0.57
N LEU A 68 28.89 6.37 1.08
CA LEU A 68 30.26 6.82 1.29
C LEU A 68 30.32 7.87 2.42
N ARG A 69 31.11 7.60 3.46
CA ARG A 69 31.54 8.57 4.50
C ARG A 69 30.41 9.48 5.01
N GLY A 70 29.37 8.89 5.57
CA GLY A 70 28.22 9.56 6.17
C GLY A 70 27.17 10.01 5.15
N GLN A 71 27.31 9.64 3.87
CA GLN A 71 26.32 9.90 2.84
C GLN A 71 25.79 8.60 2.25
N LEU A 72 24.47 8.52 2.13
CA LEU A 72 23.73 7.47 1.48
C LEU A 72 22.99 8.06 0.28
N ARG A 73 22.94 7.30 -0.82
CA ARG A 73 22.08 7.60 -1.97
C ARG A 73 21.21 6.39 -2.29
N PHE A 74 19.94 6.67 -2.58
CA PHE A 74 19.02 5.69 -3.13
C PHE A 74 19.03 5.73 -4.67
N GLN A 75 18.76 4.58 -5.27
CA GLN A 75 18.52 4.50 -6.71
C GLN A 75 17.32 5.36 -7.08
N SER A 76 17.39 6.01 -8.25
CA SER A 76 16.33 6.90 -8.74
C SER A 76 15.95 8.05 -7.80
N CYS A 77 16.82 8.46 -6.87
CA CYS A 77 16.62 9.61 -5.97
C CYS A 77 17.78 10.60 -6.07
N SER A 78 17.48 11.88 -6.30
CA SER A 78 18.51 12.93 -6.37
C SER A 78 18.91 13.48 -5.00
N LEU A 79 18.16 13.18 -3.94
CA LEU A 79 18.40 13.69 -2.60
C LEU A 79 19.55 12.92 -1.92
N SER A 80 20.45 13.65 -1.26
CA SER A 80 21.48 13.03 -0.42
C SER A 80 20.92 12.76 0.98
N PHE A 81 21.18 11.55 1.49
CA PHE A 81 20.82 11.14 2.84
C PHE A 81 22.06 11.19 3.72
N HIS A 82 22.05 12.05 4.73
CA HIS A 82 23.14 12.17 5.70
C HIS A 82 22.91 11.17 6.82
N VAL A 83 23.93 10.36 7.10
CA VAL A 83 23.88 9.22 8.01
C VAL A 83 25.06 9.33 8.97
N SER A 84 24.81 9.13 10.28
CA SER A 84 25.90 9.13 11.25
C SER A 84 26.78 7.87 11.13
N PRO A 85 28.06 7.91 11.53
CA PRO A 85 28.93 6.73 11.51
C PRO A 85 28.40 5.53 12.32
N GLU A 86 27.52 5.78 13.29
CA GLU A 86 26.87 4.73 14.07
C GLU A 86 25.80 3.99 13.27
N LEU A 87 25.01 4.73 12.49
CA LEU A 87 23.98 4.18 11.63
C LEU A 87 24.58 3.47 10.41
N GLU A 88 25.71 3.93 9.88
CA GLU A 88 26.41 3.26 8.76
C GLU A 88 26.72 1.78 9.05
N ARG A 89 27.00 1.44 10.31
CA ARG A 89 27.26 0.04 10.70
C ARG A 89 26.03 -0.86 10.59
N LYS A 90 24.82 -0.29 10.63
CA LYS A 90 23.56 -1.04 10.51
C LYS A 90 23.23 -1.44 9.07
N MET A 91 23.77 -0.74 8.07
CA MET A 91 23.46 -0.98 6.65
C MET A 91 24.44 -1.92 5.95
N LEU A 92 25.37 -2.53 6.68
CA LEU A 92 26.38 -3.42 6.08
C LEU A 92 25.70 -4.54 5.30
N ARG A 93 25.96 -4.58 3.99
CA ARG A 93 25.41 -5.57 3.03
C ARG A 93 23.90 -5.47 2.76
N ALA A 94 23.23 -4.43 3.25
CA ALA A 94 21.83 -4.20 2.88
C ALA A 94 21.75 -3.74 1.42
N THR A 95 20.83 -4.30 0.65
CA THR A 95 20.47 -3.79 -0.69
C THR A 95 19.31 -2.81 -0.57
N ASN A 96 18.35 -3.11 0.30
CA ASN A 96 17.20 -2.29 0.59
C ASN A 96 17.28 -1.77 2.02
N LEU A 97 16.77 -0.56 2.22
CA LEU A 97 16.86 0.10 3.51
C LEU A 97 15.60 0.93 3.74
N GLU A 98 15.11 0.91 4.98
CA GLU A 98 14.23 1.93 5.52
C GLU A 98 15.06 2.95 6.30
N VAL A 99 14.83 4.23 6.04
CA VAL A 99 15.44 5.36 6.73
C VAL A 99 14.36 6.11 7.47
N VAL A 100 14.61 6.40 8.74
CA VAL A 100 13.80 7.34 9.52
C VAL A 100 14.60 8.62 9.69
N GLY A 101 13.98 9.78 9.51
CA GLY A 101 14.66 11.05 9.66
C GLY A 101 13.84 12.22 9.16
N THR A 102 14.48 13.34 8.84
CA THR A 102 13.78 14.58 8.45
C THR A 102 14.36 15.19 7.19
N VAL A 103 13.50 15.82 6.38
CA VAL A 103 13.93 16.64 5.25
C VAL A 103 14.36 18.01 5.77
N LYS A 104 15.58 18.42 5.43
CA LYS A 104 16.15 19.71 5.81
C LYS A 104 16.70 20.45 4.61
N ARG A 105 16.70 21.78 4.71
CA ARG A 105 17.35 22.65 3.73
C ARG A 105 18.75 22.99 4.21
N GLU A 106 19.76 22.65 3.42
CA GLU A 106 21.16 22.98 3.66
C GLU A 106 21.64 23.91 2.54
N GLY A 107 21.75 25.21 2.86
CA GLY A 107 21.98 26.24 1.86
C GLY A 107 20.87 26.27 0.80
N ASN A 108 21.23 26.01 -0.46
CA ASN A 108 20.27 25.98 -1.58
C ASN A 108 19.83 24.56 -1.97
N SER A 109 20.27 23.53 -1.24
CA SER A 109 19.95 22.14 -1.51
C SER A 109 19.07 21.55 -0.42
N TRP A 110 18.28 20.56 -0.78
CA TRP A 110 17.59 19.72 0.19
C TRP A 110 18.50 18.53 0.55
N ILE A 111 18.44 18.10 1.80
CA ILE A 111 19.05 16.87 2.30
C ILE A 111 18.04 16.11 3.16
N PHE A 112 18.28 14.83 3.37
CA PHE A 112 17.59 14.03 4.38
C PHE A 112 18.53 13.71 5.52
N GLU A 113 18.24 14.14 6.74
CA GLU A 113 19.05 13.79 7.91
C GLU A 113 18.46 12.54 8.57
N ALA A 114 19.18 11.42 8.45
CA ALA A 114 18.76 10.12 8.98
C ALA A 114 19.04 10.03 10.49
N THR A 115 18.01 9.65 11.24
CA THR A 115 18.08 9.38 12.68
C THR A 115 18.04 7.88 13.00
N ASP A 116 17.47 7.06 12.12
CA ASP A 116 17.54 5.61 12.24
C ASP A 116 17.54 4.92 10.87
N LEU A 117 18.06 3.69 10.85
CA LEU A 117 18.17 2.85 9.66
C LEU A 117 17.77 1.40 9.99
N ARG A 118 17.00 0.80 9.08
CA ARG A 118 16.62 -0.62 9.16
C ARG A 118 16.86 -1.31 7.82
N PRO A 119 17.74 -2.33 7.76
CA PRO A 119 17.85 -3.19 6.58
C PRO A 119 16.51 -3.84 6.25
N LEU A 120 16.18 -3.87 4.97
CA LEU A 120 15.01 -4.55 4.45
C LEU A 120 15.45 -5.71 3.54
N PRO A 121 14.61 -6.76 3.39
CA PRO A 121 14.80 -7.74 2.34
C PRO A 121 14.79 -7.07 0.96
N THR A 122 15.49 -7.69 0.01
CA THR A 122 15.41 -7.32 -1.40
C THR A 122 13.99 -7.39 -1.91
N ASP A 123 13.66 -6.66 -2.97
CA ASP A 123 12.30 -6.65 -3.50
C ASP A 123 11.84 -8.04 -3.94
N LEU A 124 12.75 -8.85 -4.50
CA LEU A 124 12.45 -10.22 -4.88
C LEU A 124 12.20 -11.11 -3.66
N GLU A 125 12.92 -10.93 -2.55
CA GLU A 125 12.63 -11.63 -1.29
C GLU A 125 11.29 -11.19 -0.71
N GLN A 126 10.98 -9.88 -0.74
CA GLN A 126 9.68 -9.40 -0.30
C GLN A 126 8.55 -9.91 -1.19
N PHE A 127 8.76 -9.98 -2.51
CA PHE A 127 7.83 -10.61 -3.45
C PHE A 127 7.52 -12.05 -3.03
N ARG A 128 8.56 -12.88 -2.88
CA ARG A 128 8.43 -14.28 -2.48
C ARG A 128 7.76 -14.43 -1.13
N SER A 129 8.05 -13.54 -0.19
CA SER A 129 7.41 -13.55 1.12
C SER A 129 5.92 -13.20 1.05
N ARG A 130 5.53 -12.22 0.23
CA ARG A 130 4.11 -11.87 0.02
C ARG A 130 3.38 -12.99 -0.70
N GLU A 131 3.99 -13.56 -1.74
CA GLU A 131 3.48 -14.72 -2.46
C GLU A 131 3.22 -15.90 -1.51
N ALA A 132 4.21 -16.24 -0.66
CA ALA A 132 4.07 -17.33 0.31
C ALA A 132 3.02 -17.06 1.40
N ALA A 133 2.67 -15.79 1.65
CA ALA A 133 1.66 -15.41 2.62
C ALA A 133 0.22 -15.56 2.08
N LEU A 134 0.04 -15.74 0.77
CA LEU A 134 -1.26 -15.94 0.15
C LEU A 134 -1.83 -17.33 0.50
N LYS A 135 -2.65 -17.39 1.54
CA LYS A 135 -3.37 -18.61 1.94
C LYS A 135 -4.74 -18.65 1.27
N ASN A 136 -4.95 -19.61 0.37
CA ASN A 136 -6.16 -19.73 -0.45
C ASN A 136 -6.48 -18.45 -1.27
N PRO A 137 -5.53 -17.98 -2.11
CA PRO A 137 -5.68 -16.72 -2.81
C PRO A 137 -6.91 -16.70 -3.72
N GLN A 138 -7.47 -15.51 -3.89
CA GLN A 138 -8.41 -15.15 -4.95
C GLN A 138 -7.64 -14.53 -6.13
N PRO A 139 -8.25 -14.42 -7.33
CA PRO A 139 -7.63 -13.73 -8.46
C PRO A 139 -7.11 -12.32 -8.11
N ASP A 140 -7.89 -11.56 -7.33
CA ASP A 140 -7.53 -10.21 -6.91
C ASP A 140 -6.25 -10.15 -6.08
N ASP A 141 -5.98 -11.16 -5.24
CA ASP A 141 -4.74 -11.22 -4.46
C ASP A 141 -3.52 -11.33 -5.39
N TRP A 142 -3.64 -12.11 -6.47
CA TRP A 142 -2.60 -12.24 -7.47
C TRP A 142 -2.41 -10.94 -8.26
N TYR A 143 -3.48 -10.22 -8.61
CA TYR A 143 -3.35 -8.94 -9.29
C TYR A 143 -2.74 -7.86 -8.41
N GLN A 144 -3.09 -7.81 -7.12
CA GLN A 144 -2.47 -6.88 -6.18
C GLN A 144 -0.98 -7.14 -6.03
N LEU A 145 -0.58 -8.41 -5.90
CA LEU A 145 0.83 -8.78 -5.86
C LEU A 145 1.54 -8.46 -7.18
N ALA A 146 0.87 -8.67 -8.32
CA ALA A 146 1.39 -8.31 -9.64
C ALA A 146 1.60 -6.80 -9.77
N ALA A 147 0.62 -5.99 -9.38
CA ALA A 147 0.71 -4.53 -9.41
C ALA A 147 1.89 -4.04 -8.56
N TRP A 148 2.01 -4.53 -7.32
CA TRP A 148 3.14 -4.19 -6.45
C TRP A 148 4.49 -4.55 -7.10
N ALA A 149 4.61 -5.75 -7.68
CA ALA A 149 5.85 -6.20 -8.32
C ALA A 149 6.17 -5.39 -9.58
N ARG A 150 5.14 -5.06 -10.38
CA ARG A 150 5.26 -4.27 -11.61
C ARG A 150 5.70 -2.84 -11.30
N ASP A 151 5.05 -2.16 -10.35
CA ASP A 151 5.39 -0.79 -9.97
C ASP A 151 6.86 -0.68 -9.54
N ARG A 152 7.32 -1.62 -8.70
CA ARG A 152 8.73 -1.71 -8.28
C ARG A 152 9.66 -2.04 -9.44
N GLY A 153 9.26 -3.02 -10.26
CA GLY A 153 9.99 -3.49 -11.41
C GLY A 153 10.22 -2.38 -12.44
N GLU A 154 9.20 -1.62 -12.77
CA GLU A 154 9.28 -0.50 -13.71
C GLU A 154 10.11 0.66 -13.14
N PHE A 155 9.88 1.02 -11.87
CA PHE A 155 10.59 2.13 -11.22
C PHE A 155 12.11 1.90 -11.14
N TYR A 156 12.54 0.67 -10.85
CA TYR A 156 13.95 0.30 -10.76
C TYR A 156 14.50 -0.38 -12.02
N LYS A 157 13.69 -0.57 -13.06
CA LYS A 157 14.02 -1.33 -14.28
C LYS A 157 14.50 -2.76 -13.98
N ASP A 158 13.83 -3.42 -13.04
CA ASP A 158 14.12 -4.76 -12.57
C ASP A 158 13.29 -5.79 -13.33
N GLN A 159 13.93 -6.47 -14.29
CA GLN A 159 13.25 -7.42 -15.16
C GLN A 159 12.75 -8.67 -14.41
N ASP A 160 13.41 -9.08 -13.33
CA ASP A 160 12.97 -10.24 -12.55
C ASP A 160 11.63 -9.95 -11.88
N LEU A 161 11.47 -8.75 -11.30
CA LEU A 161 10.17 -8.33 -10.75
C LEU A 161 9.09 -8.15 -11.81
N ILE A 162 9.43 -7.60 -12.98
CA ILE A 162 8.48 -7.46 -14.09
C ILE A 162 7.99 -8.85 -14.54
N ASN A 163 8.92 -9.81 -14.67
CA ASN A 163 8.58 -11.20 -15.01
C ASN A 163 7.72 -11.86 -13.92
N SER A 164 8.07 -11.66 -12.65
CA SER A 164 7.29 -12.11 -11.49
C SER A 164 5.87 -11.53 -11.49
N ALA A 165 5.71 -10.24 -11.82
CA ALA A 165 4.41 -9.62 -11.97
C ALA A 165 3.57 -10.30 -13.06
N GLN A 166 4.18 -10.59 -14.21
CA GLN A 166 3.51 -11.29 -15.31
C GLN A 166 3.03 -12.68 -14.91
N VAL A 167 3.85 -13.43 -14.15
CA VAL A 167 3.45 -14.74 -13.62
C VAL A 167 2.23 -14.61 -12.70
N CYS A 168 2.18 -13.60 -11.84
CA CYS A 168 1.02 -13.34 -10.98
C CYS A 168 -0.24 -13.00 -11.78
N VAL A 169 -0.15 -12.13 -12.80
CA VAL A 169 -1.29 -11.82 -13.69
C VAL A 169 -1.83 -13.10 -14.35
N THR A 170 -0.94 -13.91 -14.92
CA THR A 170 -1.30 -15.17 -15.57
C THR A 170 -2.00 -16.13 -14.61
N ARG A 171 -1.57 -16.20 -13.34
CA ARG A 171 -2.24 -17.02 -12.32
C ARG A 171 -3.61 -16.49 -11.97
N GLY A 172 -3.77 -15.18 -11.79
CA GLY A 172 -5.07 -14.55 -11.54
C GLY A 172 -6.07 -14.86 -12.65
N ILE A 173 -5.66 -14.71 -13.91
CA ILE A 173 -6.49 -15.04 -15.08
C ILE A 173 -6.84 -16.52 -15.11
N GLY A 174 -5.87 -17.42 -14.94
CA GLY A 174 -6.15 -18.86 -14.91
C GLY A 174 -7.14 -19.26 -13.79
N MET A 175 -7.14 -18.54 -12.67
CA MET A 175 -8.11 -18.74 -11.60
C MET A 175 -9.50 -18.23 -11.95
N GLU A 176 -9.62 -17.14 -12.72
CA GLU A 176 -10.92 -16.68 -13.24
C GLU A 176 -11.47 -17.67 -14.25
N VAL A 177 -10.66 -18.09 -15.22
CA VAL A 177 -11.05 -19.08 -16.24
C VAL A 177 -11.54 -20.37 -15.61
N SER A 178 -10.85 -20.88 -14.58
CA SER A 178 -11.23 -22.14 -13.91
C SER A 178 -12.54 -22.07 -13.12
N ARG A 179 -13.08 -20.87 -12.87
CA ARG A 179 -14.39 -20.66 -12.22
C ARG A 179 -15.54 -20.61 -13.21
N LEU A 180 -15.25 -20.43 -14.49
CA LEU A 180 -16.26 -20.37 -15.54
C LEU A 180 -16.67 -21.78 -15.96
N THR A 181 -17.94 -21.94 -16.30
CA THR A 181 -18.41 -23.17 -16.95
C THR A 181 -17.99 -23.18 -18.43
N ILE A 182 -18.11 -24.34 -19.08
CA ILE A 182 -17.72 -24.47 -20.49
C ILE A 182 -18.65 -23.71 -21.44
N ASP A 183 -19.88 -23.45 -21.02
CA ASP A 183 -20.95 -22.77 -21.76
C ASP A 183 -21.10 -21.29 -21.42
N ASP A 184 -20.31 -20.78 -20.46
CA ASP A 184 -20.24 -19.35 -20.15
C ASP A 184 -19.34 -18.60 -21.14
N PHE A 185 -19.82 -18.47 -22.37
CA PHE A 185 -19.09 -17.80 -23.45
C PHE A 185 -18.85 -16.33 -23.15
N ASP A 186 -19.84 -15.62 -22.61
CA ASP A 186 -19.73 -14.20 -22.27
C ASP A 186 -18.66 -13.98 -21.19
N GLY A 187 -18.64 -14.82 -20.15
CA GLY A 187 -17.61 -14.80 -19.12
C GLY A 187 -16.22 -15.07 -19.69
N ARG A 188 -16.09 -16.03 -20.60
CA ARG A 188 -14.80 -16.36 -21.25
C ARG A 188 -14.28 -15.21 -22.09
N PHE A 189 -15.13 -14.58 -22.91
CA PHE A 189 -14.74 -13.41 -23.70
C PHE A 189 -14.31 -12.25 -22.79
N ALA A 190 -15.04 -11.98 -21.70
CA ALA A 190 -14.66 -10.93 -20.75
C ALA A 190 -13.28 -11.19 -20.10
N VAL A 191 -12.98 -12.44 -19.75
CA VAL A 191 -11.67 -12.81 -19.18
C VAL A 191 -10.57 -12.75 -20.24
N ALA A 192 -10.85 -13.12 -21.49
CA ALA A 192 -9.91 -13.01 -22.61
C ALA A 192 -9.55 -11.55 -22.90
N ASP A 193 -10.54 -10.65 -22.96
CA ASP A 193 -10.33 -9.21 -23.14
C ASP A 193 -9.46 -8.64 -22.01
N LYS A 194 -9.81 -8.96 -20.76
CA LYS A 194 -9.01 -8.57 -19.58
C LYS A 194 -7.57 -9.11 -19.65
N ALA A 195 -7.39 -10.36 -20.08
CA ALA A 195 -6.06 -10.96 -20.22
C ALA A 195 -5.21 -10.20 -21.27
N GLN A 196 -5.83 -9.79 -22.39
CA GLN A 196 -5.18 -8.99 -23.41
C GLN A 196 -4.80 -7.60 -22.87
N GLU A 197 -5.70 -6.91 -22.17
CA GLU A 197 -5.43 -5.61 -21.54
C GLU A 197 -4.27 -5.67 -20.54
N LEU A 198 -4.18 -6.75 -19.79
CA LEU A 198 -3.13 -6.96 -18.78
C LEU A 198 -1.80 -7.49 -19.36
N GLY A 199 -1.73 -7.70 -20.68
CA GLY A 199 -0.52 -8.12 -21.38
C GLY A 199 -0.17 -9.60 -21.22
N VAL A 200 -1.16 -10.46 -20.97
CA VAL A 200 -0.97 -11.92 -20.93
C VAL A 200 -0.57 -12.43 -22.32
N PRO A 201 0.37 -13.40 -22.43
CA PRO A 201 0.78 -13.94 -23.73
C PRO A 201 -0.40 -14.47 -24.54
N THR A 202 -0.45 -14.12 -25.83
CA THR A 202 -1.56 -14.42 -26.75
C THR A 202 -1.97 -15.89 -26.76
N LYS A 203 -1.01 -16.81 -26.66
CA LYS A 203 -1.30 -18.24 -26.61
C LYS A 203 -2.30 -18.62 -25.51
N LEU A 204 -2.19 -18.00 -24.33
CA LEU A 204 -3.12 -18.27 -23.23
C LEU A 204 -4.47 -17.62 -23.49
N VAL A 205 -4.50 -16.45 -24.14
CA VAL A 205 -5.75 -15.77 -24.53
C VAL A 205 -6.52 -16.59 -25.55
N ASP A 206 -5.84 -17.21 -26.52
CA ASP A 206 -6.46 -18.06 -27.55
C ASP A 206 -7.05 -19.38 -27.00
N GLU A 207 -6.65 -19.79 -25.78
CA GLU A 207 -7.10 -21.02 -25.12
C GLU A 207 -8.32 -20.79 -24.19
N ILE A 208 -8.72 -19.54 -23.95
CA ILE A 208 -9.88 -19.15 -23.10
C ILE A 208 -11.17 -19.21 -23.90
#